data_AF-A0A9N9T5V7-F1
#
_entry.id   AF-A0A9N9T5V7-F1
#
_cell.length_a   1.000
_cell.length_b   1.000
_cell.length_c   1.000
_cell.angle_alpha   90.00
_cell.angle_beta   90.00
_cell.angle_gamma   90.00
#
_symmetry.space_group_name_H-M   'P 1'
#
loop_
_entity.id
_entity.type
_entity.pdbx_description
1 polymer ?
#
loop_
_entity_poly.entity_id
_entity_poly.type
_entity_poly.pdbx_seq_one_letter_code
_entity_poly.pdbx_strand_id
1 'polypeptide(L)'
;MSEAFIQHEKSSHSVISLDSSKDILEESDIPDLEPISSSEDNISKNDEIENIPEEEKEKSKEPEEPKPEWVDLLGSGAIMKKIIAEGKPDTRPQRSEKCIINYSCYLEDETLVDSADNFELNLGESDVIQGLDVSLGLMNIGETCRLKIEPRLAFGKKGLPSKIPGDSLVIYDVELVNVEPEDDVDMMPITLRRVKGNKKRERGNWWYTRGENNIAIQCYRRALDYLDEVEGGDQSKGEISDSDLQSILEDRVSVCNNMAAAQIKMEMFSAALNSLQVVLRCQPNNVKAHYRKAMAYKGQNDLPTAMKCLQKAKEYAPNDPDIQKEINAMTKLIQKQKNSEKELAKRMFNGTAKPESNNKSSKKSSGGKFIVWATLGAALAVGAAGVFAYRLKI
;
A
#
# COMPACT_ATOMS: atom_id res chain seq x y z
N MET A 1 19.14 1.67 -17.57
CA MET A 1 18.35 2.28 -16.48
C MET A 1 17.12 2.89 -17.13
N SER A 2 15.93 2.29 -16.99
CA SER A 2 14.77 2.71 -17.80
C SER A 2 14.08 3.96 -17.24
N GLU A 3 13.59 4.79 -18.14
CA GLU A 3 13.10 6.13 -17.79
C GLU A 3 11.77 6.11 -17.02
N ALA A 4 10.94 5.05 -17.11
CA ALA A 4 9.69 4.97 -16.35
C ALA A 4 9.88 5.05 -14.82
N PHE A 5 10.95 4.44 -14.29
CA PHE A 5 11.21 4.44 -12.85
C PHE A 5 11.93 5.72 -12.38
N ILE A 6 12.61 6.40 -13.29
CA ILE A 6 13.42 7.61 -13.02
C ILE A 6 12.59 8.89 -13.15
N GLN A 7 11.62 8.94 -14.08
CA GLN A 7 10.80 10.15 -14.31
C GLN A 7 9.98 10.56 -13.06
N HIS A 8 9.75 9.64 -12.11
CA HIS A 8 9.07 9.95 -10.86
C HIS A 8 9.93 10.74 -9.85
N GLU A 9 11.27 10.73 -9.99
CA GLU A 9 12.23 11.44 -9.11
C GLU A 9 12.12 12.97 -9.25
N LYS A 10 11.87 13.47 -10.47
CA LYS A 10 11.96 14.91 -10.78
C LYS A 10 10.69 15.71 -10.52
N SER A 11 9.54 15.06 -10.30
CA SER A 11 8.25 15.73 -10.08
C SER A 11 7.86 15.89 -8.60
N SER A 12 8.64 15.33 -7.66
CA SER A 12 8.29 15.27 -6.23
C SER A 12 8.64 16.55 -5.45
N HIS A 13 9.40 17.47 -6.04
CA HIS A 13 9.87 18.73 -5.44
C HIS A 13 8.82 19.86 -5.41
N SER A 14 7.57 19.55 -5.05
CA SER A 14 6.58 20.59 -4.71
C SER A 14 5.59 20.15 -3.63
N VAL A 15 5.55 20.93 -2.55
CA VAL A 15 4.49 21.08 -1.54
C VAL A 15 3.34 20.04 -1.56
N ILE A 16 3.52 18.94 -0.83
CA ILE A 16 2.38 18.11 -0.39
C ILE A 16 1.61 18.89 0.68
N SER A 17 0.53 19.57 0.26
CA SER A 17 -0.50 20.11 1.14
C SER A 17 -1.29 18.97 1.80
N LEU A 18 -2.04 19.31 2.85
CA LEU A 18 -3.09 18.46 3.38
C LEU A 18 -4.36 18.74 2.58
N ASP A 19 -4.91 17.73 1.90
CA ASP A 19 -6.36 17.65 1.72
C ASP A 19 -6.82 16.19 1.69
N SER A 20 -8.11 15.99 1.96
CA SER A 20 -8.71 14.68 2.15
C SER A 20 -10.16 14.66 1.66
N SER A 21 -10.40 13.84 0.63
CA SER A 21 -11.67 13.16 0.32
C SER A 21 -12.91 14.04 0.14
N LYS A 22 -13.37 14.18 -1.13
CA LYS A 22 -14.79 14.07 -1.46
C LYS A 22 -15.12 13.90 -2.95
N ASP A 23 -15.66 12.71 -3.26
CA ASP A 23 -16.98 12.43 -3.87
C ASP A 23 -17.57 13.28 -5.03
N ILE A 24 -18.20 12.52 -5.95
CA ILE A 24 -19.35 12.82 -6.84
C ILE A 24 -19.06 13.09 -8.34
N LEU A 25 -20.01 12.56 -9.14
CA LEU A 25 -20.12 12.49 -10.59
C LEU A 25 -20.73 13.78 -11.17
N GLU A 26 -20.47 14.07 -12.45
CA GLU A 26 -21.53 14.45 -13.39
C GLU A 26 -21.09 14.15 -14.85
N GLU A 27 -22.06 14.04 -15.76
CA GLU A 27 -21.94 13.43 -17.09
C GLU A 27 -22.80 14.21 -18.10
N SER A 28 -22.24 14.63 -19.24
CA SER A 28 -22.97 15.03 -20.47
C SER A 28 -22.00 15.41 -21.61
N ASP A 29 -22.22 14.80 -22.79
CA ASP A 29 -22.37 15.38 -24.16
C ASP A 29 -21.36 16.46 -24.68
N ILE A 30 -21.10 16.72 -25.98
CA ILE A 30 -21.78 16.60 -27.30
C ILE A 30 -20.66 16.71 -28.40
N PRO A 31 -20.79 16.37 -29.72
CA PRO A 31 -21.56 15.36 -30.49
C PRO A 31 -20.67 14.41 -31.35
N ASP A 32 -21.31 13.52 -32.12
CA ASP A 32 -20.74 12.82 -33.30
C ASP A 32 -20.38 13.74 -34.49
N LEU A 33 -19.50 13.27 -35.37
CA LEU A 33 -19.38 13.73 -36.77
C LEU A 33 -19.06 12.58 -37.74
N GLU A 34 -20.01 12.29 -38.62
CA GLU A 34 -19.92 11.38 -39.77
C GLU A 34 -20.78 11.99 -40.92
N PRO A 35 -20.69 11.53 -42.18
CA PRO A 35 -19.51 11.00 -42.91
C PRO A 35 -19.32 11.75 -44.25
N ILE A 36 -18.25 11.44 -45.02
CA ILE A 36 -18.18 11.77 -46.46
C ILE A 36 -17.72 10.53 -47.25
N SER A 37 -18.48 10.21 -48.30
CA SER A 37 -18.27 9.09 -49.22
C SER A 37 -17.56 9.50 -50.52
N SER A 38 -17.08 8.53 -51.30
CA SER A 38 -17.35 8.37 -52.76
C SER A 38 -16.42 7.32 -53.41
N SER A 39 -16.74 6.89 -54.64
CA SER A 39 -16.02 5.91 -55.50
C SER A 39 -15.92 4.47 -54.95
N GLU A 40 -16.44 3.38 -55.56
CA GLU A 40 -16.83 3.05 -56.97
C GLU A 40 -15.64 3.13 -57.96
N ASP A 41 -15.40 2.24 -58.95
CA ASP A 41 -16.09 1.06 -59.52
C ASP A 41 -15.01 0.22 -60.31
N ASN A 42 -15.13 -0.99 -60.87
CA ASN A 42 -16.14 -2.07 -61.04
C ASN A 42 -15.36 -3.40 -61.37
N ILE A 43 -16.04 -4.46 -61.83
CA ILE A 43 -15.57 -5.56 -62.72
C ILE A 43 -14.62 -6.64 -62.12
N SER A 44 -14.84 -7.96 -62.31
CA SER A 44 -16.03 -8.78 -62.64
C SER A 44 -15.71 -10.30 -62.46
N LYS A 45 -16.75 -11.09 -62.15
CA LYS A 45 -17.12 -12.44 -62.67
C LYS A 45 -16.00 -13.46 -62.96
N ASN A 46 -15.94 -14.59 -62.24
CA ASN A 46 -16.67 -15.86 -62.49
C ASN A 46 -16.26 -16.60 -63.78
N ASP A 47 -15.91 -17.87 -63.63
CA ASP A 47 -16.45 -19.01 -64.40
C ASP A 47 -16.24 -20.32 -63.62
N GLU A 48 -16.89 -21.42 -64.05
CA GLU A 48 -17.21 -22.57 -63.19
C GLU A 48 -16.43 -23.88 -63.46
N ILE A 49 -16.18 -24.62 -62.36
CA ILE A 49 -16.24 -26.09 -62.20
C ILE A 49 -15.65 -26.98 -63.31
N GLU A 50 -14.62 -27.76 -62.97
CA GLU A 50 -14.58 -29.19 -63.31
C GLU A 50 -13.93 -30.01 -62.17
N ASN A 51 -14.31 -31.28 -62.01
CA ASN A 51 -14.10 -32.04 -60.75
C ASN A 51 -13.78 -33.52 -61.02
N ILE A 52 -12.56 -33.96 -60.69
CA ILE A 52 -12.10 -35.36 -60.79
C ILE A 52 -11.28 -35.70 -59.52
N PRO A 53 -11.51 -36.85 -58.85
CA PRO A 53 -11.00 -37.10 -57.50
C PRO A 53 -9.70 -37.94 -57.42
N GLU A 54 -9.28 -38.20 -56.16
CA GLU A 54 -8.30 -39.20 -55.70
C GLU A 54 -6.80 -38.93 -55.90
N GLU A 55 -6.13 -38.49 -54.82
CA GLU A 55 -5.03 -39.25 -54.19
C GLU A 55 -4.75 -38.70 -52.77
N GLU A 56 -5.08 -39.47 -51.73
CA GLU A 56 -4.76 -39.10 -50.33
C GLU A 56 -3.27 -39.29 -50.04
N LYS A 57 -2.48 -38.24 -50.27
CA LYS A 57 -1.09 -38.19 -49.79
C LYS A 57 -1.07 -37.84 -48.31
N GLU A 58 -0.84 -38.85 -47.47
CA GLU A 58 -0.47 -38.68 -46.07
C GLU A 58 0.74 -37.74 -45.97
N LYS A 59 0.50 -36.47 -45.67
CA LYS A 59 1.56 -35.59 -45.18
C LYS A 59 1.95 -36.08 -43.79
N SER A 60 3.09 -36.77 -43.73
CA SER A 60 3.82 -37.02 -42.49
C SER A 60 3.89 -35.71 -41.71
N LYS A 61 3.16 -35.63 -40.59
CA LYS A 61 3.32 -34.51 -39.68
C LYS A 61 4.74 -34.57 -39.12
N GLU A 62 5.55 -33.58 -39.48
CA GLU A 62 6.66 -33.17 -38.63
C GLU A 62 6.09 -32.94 -37.22
N PRO A 63 6.81 -33.31 -36.15
CA PRO A 63 6.33 -33.09 -34.80
C PRO A 63 6.18 -31.58 -34.58
N GLU A 64 4.94 -31.08 -34.57
CA GLU A 64 4.68 -29.72 -34.09
C GLU A 64 5.22 -29.63 -32.66
N GLU A 65 6.23 -28.79 -32.45
CA GLU A 65 6.70 -28.49 -31.10
C GLU A 65 5.50 -28.00 -30.26
N PRO A 66 5.36 -28.45 -29.00
CA PRO A 66 4.19 -28.16 -28.20
C PRO A 66 4.07 -26.64 -28.00
N LYS A 67 3.14 -26.02 -28.72
CA LYS A 67 2.91 -24.57 -28.74
C LYS A 67 2.77 -24.08 -27.29
N PRO A 68 3.71 -23.25 -26.77
CA PRO A 68 3.78 -23.05 -25.33
C PRO A 68 2.48 -22.48 -24.77
N GLU A 69 1.91 -23.19 -23.81
CA GLU A 69 0.58 -22.96 -23.27
C GLU A 69 0.59 -21.85 -22.21
N TRP A 70 -0.55 -21.19 -22.01
CA TRP A 70 -0.71 -20.18 -20.98
C TRP A 70 -1.11 -20.82 -19.64
N VAL A 71 -0.17 -20.84 -18.69
CA VAL A 71 -0.37 -21.33 -17.33
C VAL A 71 -0.85 -20.20 -16.42
N ASP A 72 -1.97 -20.40 -15.73
CA ASP A 72 -2.44 -19.50 -14.67
C ASP A 72 -1.64 -19.76 -13.38
N LEU A 73 -0.84 -18.77 -12.94
CA LEU A 73 0.01 -18.92 -11.76
C LEU A 73 -0.76 -18.87 -10.43
N LEU A 74 -2.02 -18.44 -10.44
CA LEU A 74 -2.81 -18.17 -9.23
C LEU A 74 -4.17 -18.89 -9.20
N GLY A 75 -4.55 -19.60 -10.26
CA GLY A 75 -5.89 -20.19 -10.41
C GLY A 75 -7.02 -19.14 -10.42
N SER A 76 -6.73 -17.92 -10.87
CA SER A 76 -7.65 -16.78 -10.86
C SER A 76 -7.57 -15.88 -12.11
N GLY A 77 -6.90 -16.34 -13.18
CA GLY A 77 -6.62 -15.61 -14.42
C GLY A 77 -5.64 -14.44 -14.28
N ALA A 78 -5.32 -14.01 -13.06
CA ALA A 78 -4.73 -12.70 -12.82
C ALA A 78 -3.21 -12.58 -13.07
N ILE A 79 -2.52 -13.72 -13.20
CA ILE A 79 -1.21 -13.79 -13.83
C ILE A 79 -1.20 -15.02 -14.73
N MET A 80 -1.24 -14.80 -16.04
CA MET A 80 -1.01 -15.86 -17.02
C MET A 80 0.46 -15.82 -17.43
N LYS A 81 1.15 -16.97 -17.42
CA LYS A 81 2.55 -17.12 -17.83
C LYS A 81 2.64 -18.08 -19.01
N LYS A 82 3.44 -17.72 -20.01
CA LYS A 82 3.79 -18.57 -21.16
C LYS A 82 5.32 -18.61 -21.26
N ILE A 83 5.90 -19.79 -21.03
CA ILE A 83 7.35 -19.98 -21.17
C ILE A 83 7.72 -19.88 -22.66
N ILE A 84 8.83 -19.21 -22.96
CA ILE A 84 9.40 -19.07 -24.31
C ILE A 84 10.65 -19.96 -24.43
N ALA A 85 11.52 -19.93 -23.42
CA ALA A 85 12.61 -20.90 -23.25
C ALA A 85 12.75 -21.27 -21.77
N GLU A 86 12.95 -22.57 -21.51
CA GLU A 86 13.14 -23.11 -20.15
C GLU A 86 14.49 -22.70 -19.56
N GLY A 87 14.48 -22.28 -18.30
CA GLY A 87 15.70 -22.01 -17.54
C GLY A 87 16.30 -23.28 -16.93
N LYS A 88 17.47 -23.14 -16.31
CA LYS A 88 18.17 -24.23 -15.62
C LYS A 88 17.34 -24.72 -14.43
N PRO A 89 16.92 -26.01 -14.37
CA PRO A 89 16.14 -26.53 -13.24
C PRO A 89 16.80 -26.31 -11.87
N ASP A 90 15.95 -26.22 -10.84
CA ASP A 90 16.31 -26.06 -9.43
C ASP A 90 17.17 -24.81 -9.13
N THR A 91 16.90 -23.70 -9.83
CA THR A 91 17.58 -22.40 -9.63
C THR A 91 16.64 -21.23 -9.26
N ARG A 92 15.43 -21.52 -8.78
CA ARG A 92 14.44 -20.49 -8.46
C ARG A 92 14.90 -19.56 -7.32
N PRO A 93 14.78 -18.23 -7.47
CA PRO A 93 15.22 -17.28 -6.45
C PRO A 93 14.38 -17.38 -5.17
N GLN A 94 15.05 -17.14 -4.05
CA GLN A 94 14.45 -17.03 -2.72
C GLN A 94 14.08 -15.58 -2.41
N ARG A 95 13.23 -15.39 -1.38
CA ARG A 95 12.78 -14.06 -0.98
C ARG A 95 13.96 -13.18 -0.54
N SER A 96 13.92 -11.90 -0.93
CA SER A 96 14.96 -10.88 -0.81
C SER A 96 16.20 -11.06 -1.70
N GLU A 97 16.42 -12.21 -2.35
CA GLU A 97 17.51 -12.36 -3.32
C GLU A 97 17.36 -11.37 -4.47
N LYS A 98 18.51 -10.88 -4.96
CA LYS A 98 18.62 -9.86 -6.01
C LYS A 98 18.50 -10.55 -7.37
N CYS A 99 17.34 -10.41 -7.99
CA CYS A 99 17.09 -10.88 -9.35
C CYS A 99 17.60 -9.86 -10.36
N ILE A 100 18.41 -10.32 -11.30
CA ILE A 100 18.85 -9.55 -12.47
C ILE A 100 18.02 -10.01 -13.66
N ILE A 101 17.27 -9.09 -14.27
CA ILE A 101 16.32 -9.40 -15.35
C ILE A 101 16.53 -8.53 -16.59
N ASN A 102 16.25 -9.08 -17.77
CA ASN A 102 15.93 -8.29 -18.95
C ASN A 102 14.40 -8.28 -19.10
N TYR A 103 13.79 -7.15 -19.47
CA TYR A 103 12.35 -7.13 -19.74
C TYR A 103 11.93 -6.07 -20.77
N SER A 104 10.77 -6.33 -21.39
CA SER A 104 9.97 -5.34 -22.12
C SER A 104 8.52 -5.40 -21.66
N CYS A 105 7.92 -4.23 -21.43
CA CYS A 105 6.57 -4.05 -20.90
C CYS A 105 5.71 -3.34 -21.94
N TYR A 106 4.53 -3.89 -22.20
CA TYR A 106 3.59 -3.45 -23.23
C TYR A 106 2.17 -3.31 -22.66
N LEU A 107 1.34 -2.52 -23.34
CA LEU A 107 -0.12 -2.56 -23.20
C LEU A 107 -0.70 -3.74 -23.99
N GLU A 108 -2.01 -3.99 -23.85
CA GLU A 108 -2.69 -5.08 -24.57
C GLU A 108 -2.78 -4.87 -26.10
N ASP A 109 -2.58 -3.64 -26.58
CA ASP A 109 -2.47 -3.30 -28.00
C ASP A 109 -1.03 -3.48 -28.57
N GLU A 110 -0.14 -4.13 -27.80
CA GLU A 110 1.29 -4.32 -28.10
C GLU A 110 2.13 -3.02 -28.12
N THR A 111 1.60 -1.89 -27.64
CA THR A 111 2.39 -0.66 -27.45
C THR A 111 3.43 -0.83 -26.34
N LEU A 112 4.71 -0.76 -26.68
CA LEU A 112 5.83 -0.77 -25.73
C LEU A 112 5.82 0.51 -24.86
N VAL A 113 5.82 0.34 -23.53
CA VAL A 113 5.77 1.44 -22.55
C VAL A 113 7.02 1.58 -21.69
N ASP A 114 7.76 0.49 -21.44
CA ASP A 114 9.08 0.52 -20.78
C ASP A 114 9.88 -0.76 -21.07
N SER A 115 11.22 -0.68 -21.05
CA SER A 115 12.10 -1.83 -21.21
C SER A 115 13.46 -1.57 -20.55
N ALA A 116 14.09 -2.61 -20.01
CA ALA A 116 15.46 -2.53 -19.48
C ALA A 116 16.20 -3.86 -19.57
N ASP A 117 17.49 -3.77 -19.92
CA ASP A 117 18.46 -4.85 -19.76
C ASP A 117 19.13 -4.75 -18.39
N ASN A 118 19.47 -5.91 -17.79
CA ASN A 118 20.17 -6.05 -16.51
C ASN A 118 19.57 -5.20 -15.38
N PHE A 119 18.24 -5.21 -15.26
CA PHE A 119 17.51 -4.51 -14.21
C PHE A 119 17.53 -5.32 -12.92
N GLU A 120 17.95 -4.68 -11.83
CA GLU A 120 18.04 -5.28 -10.49
C GLU A 120 16.80 -4.98 -9.63
N LEU A 121 16.23 -6.02 -9.02
CA LEU A 121 15.24 -5.91 -7.94
C LEU A 121 15.44 -7.00 -6.87
N ASN A 122 14.95 -6.77 -5.65
CA ASN A 122 14.90 -7.80 -4.61
C ASN A 122 13.55 -8.53 -4.62
N LEU A 123 13.58 -9.86 -4.64
CA LEU A 123 12.36 -10.67 -4.81
C LEU A 123 11.39 -10.54 -3.62
N GLY A 124 10.13 -10.19 -3.89
CA GLY A 124 9.09 -10.14 -2.86
C GLY A 124 9.19 -8.93 -1.94
N GLU A 125 9.79 -7.85 -2.44
CA GLU A 125 9.82 -6.52 -1.82
C GLU A 125 8.90 -5.50 -2.52
N SER A 126 8.26 -5.89 -3.62
CA SER A 126 7.30 -5.08 -4.36
C SER A 126 7.87 -3.76 -4.88
N ASP A 127 9.12 -3.83 -5.35
CA ASP A 127 9.88 -2.74 -5.99
C ASP A 127 9.31 -2.30 -7.35
N VAL A 128 8.63 -3.19 -8.09
CA VAL A 128 8.11 -2.89 -9.45
C VAL A 128 6.59 -3.07 -9.55
N ILE A 129 6.10 -4.32 -9.50
CA ILE A 129 4.67 -4.69 -9.40
C ILE A 129 4.58 -6.08 -8.76
N GLN A 130 3.46 -6.41 -8.10
CA GLN A 130 3.29 -7.70 -7.41
C GLN A 130 3.27 -8.88 -8.40
N GLY A 131 2.80 -8.66 -9.64
CA GLY A 131 2.83 -9.70 -10.67
C GLY A 131 4.23 -10.19 -11.02
N LEU A 132 5.25 -9.31 -10.97
CA LEU A 132 6.64 -9.70 -11.18
C LEU A 132 7.23 -10.43 -9.96
N ASP A 133 6.97 -9.96 -8.73
CA ASP A 133 7.38 -10.66 -7.49
C ASP A 133 6.91 -12.13 -7.51
N VAL A 134 5.65 -12.37 -7.89
CA VAL A 134 5.06 -13.72 -7.97
C VAL A 134 5.64 -14.53 -9.13
N SER A 135 5.83 -13.92 -10.30
CA SER A 135 6.29 -14.62 -11.50
C SER A 135 7.75 -15.05 -11.40
N LEU A 136 8.63 -14.16 -10.89
CA LEU A 136 10.06 -14.39 -10.76
C LEU A 136 10.38 -15.49 -9.74
N GLY A 137 9.63 -15.57 -8.63
CA GLY A 137 9.72 -16.68 -7.67
C GLY A 137 9.31 -18.05 -8.23
N LEU A 138 8.76 -18.08 -9.45
CA LEU A 138 8.40 -19.28 -10.20
C LEU A 138 9.22 -19.44 -11.51
N MET A 139 10.22 -18.58 -11.74
CA MET A 139 11.15 -18.66 -12.87
C MET A 139 12.48 -19.30 -12.46
N ASN A 140 13.10 -20.05 -13.38
CA ASN A 140 14.47 -20.53 -13.27
C ASN A 140 15.47 -19.53 -13.89
N ILE A 141 16.75 -19.61 -13.52
CA ILE A 141 17.82 -18.80 -14.14
C ILE A 141 17.99 -19.23 -15.61
N GLY A 142 18.05 -18.24 -16.51
CA GLY A 142 18.04 -18.41 -17.96
C GLY A 142 16.65 -18.64 -18.57
N GLU A 143 15.58 -18.62 -17.77
CA GLU A 143 14.21 -18.77 -18.29
C GLU A 143 13.74 -17.46 -18.94
N THR A 144 13.14 -17.57 -20.13
CA THR A 144 12.39 -16.48 -20.76
C THR A 144 10.91 -16.82 -20.79
N CYS A 145 10.06 -15.86 -20.46
CA CYS A 145 8.61 -16.03 -20.50
C CYS A 145 7.87 -14.73 -20.84
N ARG A 146 6.65 -14.87 -21.35
CA ARG A 146 5.68 -13.78 -21.51
C ARG A 146 4.61 -13.89 -20.42
N LEU A 147 4.28 -12.77 -19.80
CA LEU A 147 3.32 -12.64 -18.71
C LEU A 147 2.17 -11.74 -19.15
N LYS A 148 0.92 -12.09 -18.84
CA LYS A 148 -0.20 -11.14 -18.77
C LYS A 148 -0.55 -10.92 -17.31
N ILE A 149 -0.57 -9.66 -16.86
CA ILE A 149 -0.76 -9.30 -15.46
C ILE A 149 -1.96 -8.35 -15.33
N GLU A 150 -2.98 -8.79 -14.60
CA GLU A 150 -4.19 -8.01 -14.33
C GLU A 150 -3.88 -6.72 -13.53
N PRO A 151 -4.66 -5.63 -13.70
CA PRO A 151 -4.30 -4.31 -13.17
C PRO A 151 -4.06 -4.32 -11.65
N ARG A 152 -4.82 -5.12 -10.89
CA ARG A 152 -4.68 -5.21 -9.42
C ARG A 152 -3.29 -5.68 -8.97
N LEU A 153 -2.61 -6.53 -9.77
CA LEU A 153 -1.26 -7.01 -9.50
C LEU A 153 -0.18 -6.21 -10.26
N ALA A 154 -0.60 -5.37 -11.22
CA ALA A 154 0.19 -4.41 -11.96
C ALA A 154 0.05 -2.98 -11.38
N PHE A 155 -0.30 -1.99 -12.21
CA PHE A 155 -0.32 -0.56 -11.86
C PHE A 155 -1.67 -0.06 -11.29
N GLY A 156 -2.74 -0.86 -11.40
CA GLY A 156 -4.06 -0.63 -10.85
C GLY A 156 -4.75 0.64 -11.35
N LYS A 157 -5.78 1.08 -10.61
CA LYS A 157 -6.62 2.27 -10.85
C LYS A 157 -5.85 3.54 -11.23
N LYS A 158 -4.61 3.68 -10.73
CA LYS A 158 -3.77 4.86 -10.92
C LYS A 158 -2.93 4.79 -12.21
N GLY A 159 -2.64 3.59 -12.71
CA GLY A 159 -1.70 3.39 -13.80
C GLY A 159 -0.29 3.90 -13.48
N LEU A 160 0.45 4.23 -14.52
CA LEU A 160 1.66 5.05 -14.47
C LEU A 160 1.43 6.26 -15.39
N PRO A 161 1.04 7.44 -14.86
CA PRO A 161 0.67 8.59 -15.68
C PRO A 161 1.69 8.92 -16.77
N SER A 162 1.20 9.29 -17.96
CA SER A 162 1.93 9.44 -19.24
C SER A 162 2.46 8.17 -19.92
N LYS A 163 2.46 6.99 -19.28
CA LYS A 163 2.90 5.72 -19.89
C LYS A 163 1.85 4.61 -19.91
N ILE A 164 1.16 4.37 -18.79
CA ILE A 164 0.22 3.26 -18.61
C ILE A 164 -1.09 3.81 -18.04
N PRO A 165 -2.24 3.68 -18.74
CA PRO A 165 -3.53 4.14 -18.23
C PRO A 165 -3.98 3.43 -16.94
N GLY A 166 -4.90 4.04 -16.21
CA GLY A 166 -5.53 3.41 -15.04
C GLY A 166 -6.31 2.15 -15.40
N ASP A 167 -6.27 1.14 -14.53
CA ASP A 167 -6.92 -0.16 -14.71
C ASP A 167 -6.53 -0.91 -16.02
N SER A 168 -5.33 -0.66 -16.57
CA SER A 168 -4.77 -1.41 -17.71
C SER A 168 -4.19 -2.77 -17.34
N LEU A 169 -4.50 -3.81 -18.12
CA LEU A 169 -3.71 -5.03 -18.20
C LEU A 169 -2.33 -4.69 -18.81
N VAL A 170 -1.27 -5.30 -18.30
CA VAL A 170 0.08 -5.16 -18.86
C VAL A 170 0.65 -6.51 -19.28
N ILE A 171 1.39 -6.49 -20.39
CA ILE A 171 2.09 -7.66 -20.92
C ILE A 171 3.58 -7.44 -20.67
N TYR A 172 4.27 -8.45 -20.13
CA TYR A 172 5.70 -8.41 -19.87
C TYR A 172 6.39 -9.58 -20.57
N ASP A 173 7.34 -9.31 -21.46
CA ASP A 173 8.39 -10.27 -21.80
C ASP A 173 9.49 -10.14 -20.73
N VAL A 174 9.93 -11.26 -20.14
CA VAL A 174 10.92 -11.28 -19.05
C VAL A 174 11.91 -12.43 -19.22
N GLU A 175 13.20 -12.12 -19.05
CA GLU A 175 14.29 -13.07 -18.87
C GLU A 175 14.83 -12.97 -17.44
N LEU A 176 14.94 -14.10 -16.72
CA LEU A 176 15.66 -14.14 -15.44
C LEU A 176 17.14 -14.45 -15.69
N VAL A 177 17.94 -13.41 -15.92
CA VAL A 177 19.36 -13.51 -16.33
C VAL A 177 20.22 -14.14 -15.25
N ASN A 178 20.09 -13.68 -14.00
CA ASN A 178 20.86 -14.18 -12.86
C ASN A 178 20.13 -13.93 -11.53
N VAL A 179 20.56 -14.64 -10.48
CA VAL A 179 20.15 -14.41 -9.08
C VAL A 179 21.40 -14.28 -8.23
N GLU A 180 21.44 -13.25 -7.39
CA GLU A 180 22.51 -12.99 -6.42
C GLU A 180 21.93 -12.87 -5.00
N PRO A 181 22.75 -13.07 -3.95
CA PRO A 181 22.35 -12.76 -2.58
C PRO A 181 21.89 -11.29 -2.42
N GLU A 182 21.16 -11.00 -1.35
CA GLU A 182 20.90 -9.62 -0.94
C GLU A 182 22.24 -8.90 -0.63
N ASP A 183 22.40 -7.67 -1.12
CA ASP A 183 23.60 -6.87 -0.83
C ASP A 183 23.65 -6.50 0.66
N ASP A 184 24.72 -6.90 1.35
CA ASP A 184 24.97 -6.60 2.76
C ASP A 184 24.92 -5.08 3.03
N VAL A 185 24.05 -4.69 3.96
CA VAL A 185 23.79 -3.29 4.33
C VAL A 185 24.90 -2.72 5.21
N ASP A 186 25.55 -3.55 6.02
CA ASP A 186 26.56 -3.13 6.99
C ASP A 186 27.92 -2.88 6.30
N MET A 187 28.12 -3.51 5.14
CA MET A 187 29.27 -3.31 4.23
C MET A 187 29.05 -2.15 3.25
N MET A 188 27.87 -1.52 3.24
CA MET A 188 27.47 -0.55 2.23
C MET A 188 27.78 0.89 2.65
N PRO A 189 28.48 1.71 1.83
CA PRO A 189 28.77 3.10 2.17
C PRO A 189 27.51 3.91 2.43
N ILE A 190 27.54 4.80 3.44
CA ILE A 190 26.39 5.59 3.89
C ILE A 190 25.65 6.33 2.76
N THR A 191 26.35 6.76 1.71
CA THR A 191 25.80 7.43 0.53
C THR A 191 24.94 6.51 -0.34
N LEU A 192 25.39 5.27 -0.58
CA LEU A 192 24.63 4.26 -1.33
C LEU A 192 23.46 3.73 -0.50
N ARG A 193 23.65 3.56 0.82
CA ARG A 193 22.58 3.24 1.78
C ARG A 193 21.45 4.28 1.70
N ARG A 194 21.79 5.58 1.74
CA ARG A 194 20.82 6.67 1.53
C ARG A 194 20.09 6.59 0.19
N VAL A 195 20.76 6.28 -0.92
CA VAL A 195 20.09 6.13 -2.22
C VAL A 195 19.10 4.96 -2.22
N LYS A 196 19.49 3.78 -1.72
CA LYS A 196 18.59 2.62 -1.62
C LYS A 196 17.41 2.88 -0.68
N GLY A 197 17.67 3.45 0.50
CA GLY A 197 16.63 3.84 1.45
C GLY A 197 15.62 4.83 0.87
N ASN A 198 16.08 5.82 0.11
CA ASN A 198 15.21 6.77 -0.59
C ASN A 198 14.41 6.12 -1.74
N LYS A 199 15.00 5.22 -2.53
CA LYS A 199 14.26 4.43 -3.54
C LYS A 199 13.12 3.64 -2.90
N LYS A 200 13.38 2.94 -1.79
CA LYS A 200 12.35 2.21 -1.01
C LYS A 200 11.31 3.15 -0.36
N ARG A 201 11.72 4.33 0.13
CA ARG A 201 10.81 5.40 0.63
C ARG A 201 9.82 5.85 -0.45
N GLU A 202 10.31 6.12 -1.65
CA GLU A 202 9.49 6.63 -2.76
C GLU A 202 8.58 5.56 -3.33
N ARG A 203 9.06 4.31 -3.35
CA ARG A 203 8.23 3.14 -3.60
C ARG A 203 7.09 2.99 -2.59
N GLY A 204 7.38 3.19 -1.29
CA GLY A 204 6.37 3.24 -0.23
C GLY A 204 5.36 4.38 -0.41
N ASN A 205 5.81 5.56 -0.86
CA ASN A 205 4.92 6.68 -1.19
C ASN A 205 3.96 6.31 -2.33
N TRP A 206 4.43 5.65 -3.39
CA TRP A 206 3.61 5.23 -4.53
C TRP A 206 2.48 4.28 -4.09
N TRP A 207 2.81 3.20 -3.39
CA TRP A 207 1.82 2.27 -2.80
C TRP A 207 0.85 2.98 -1.84
N TYR A 208 1.33 3.93 -1.03
CA TYR A 208 0.48 4.72 -0.13
C TYR A 208 -0.55 5.59 -0.86
N THR A 209 -0.20 6.12 -2.04
CA THR A 209 -1.16 6.87 -2.89
C THR A 209 -2.21 5.99 -3.56
N ARG A 210 -1.93 4.69 -3.78
CA ARG A 210 -2.93 3.68 -4.18
C ARG A 210 -3.86 3.26 -3.04
N GLY A 211 -3.54 3.64 -1.79
CA GLY A 211 -4.23 3.18 -0.59
C GLY A 211 -3.76 1.82 -0.07
N GLU A 212 -2.72 1.23 -0.67
CA GLU A 212 -2.20 -0.10 -0.35
C GLU A 212 -1.21 -0.03 0.81
N ASN A 213 -1.73 0.39 1.96
CA ASN A 213 -0.94 0.80 3.12
C ASN A 213 -0.08 -0.32 3.70
N ASN A 214 -0.48 -1.59 3.55
CA ASN A 214 0.34 -2.74 3.97
C ASN A 214 1.65 -2.82 3.17
N ILE A 215 1.59 -2.76 1.85
CA ILE A 215 2.78 -2.79 0.98
C ILE A 215 3.61 -1.52 1.20
N ALA A 216 2.96 -0.36 1.36
CA ALA A 216 3.65 0.86 1.73
C ALA A 216 4.46 0.73 3.04
N ILE A 217 3.89 0.13 4.10
CA ILE A 217 4.59 -0.16 5.37
C ILE A 217 5.77 -1.12 5.15
N GLN A 218 5.65 -2.11 4.25
CA GLN A 218 6.75 -3.01 3.93
C GLN A 218 7.90 -2.27 3.23
N CYS A 219 7.62 -1.46 2.20
CA CYS A 219 8.64 -0.63 1.55
C CYS A 219 9.26 0.39 2.52
N TYR A 220 8.48 1.00 3.43
CA TYR A 220 9.03 1.89 4.45
C TYR A 220 9.88 1.17 5.51
N ARG A 221 9.63 -0.11 5.80
CA ARG A 221 10.52 -0.92 6.65
C ARG A 221 11.85 -1.19 5.96
N ARG A 222 11.82 -1.69 4.71
CA ARG A 222 13.04 -1.89 3.90
C ARG A 222 13.80 -0.57 3.69
N ALA A 223 13.11 0.56 3.63
CA ALA A 223 13.75 1.88 3.64
C ALA A 223 14.47 2.19 4.97
N LEU A 224 13.93 1.78 6.13
CA LEU A 224 14.60 1.94 7.42
C LEU A 224 15.79 0.99 7.58
N ASP A 225 15.75 -0.23 7.06
CA ASP A 225 16.90 -1.15 7.07
C ASP A 225 18.16 -0.47 6.48
N TYR A 226 18.02 0.29 5.38
CA TYR A 226 19.11 1.11 4.82
C TYR A 226 19.38 2.46 5.54
N LEU A 227 18.49 2.95 6.40
CA LEU A 227 18.57 4.32 6.98
C LEU A 227 18.74 4.35 8.51
N ASP A 228 18.65 3.22 9.19
CA ASP A 228 18.98 3.07 10.61
C ASP A 228 20.51 3.00 10.83
N GLU A 229 20.93 3.16 12.10
CA GLU A 229 22.33 3.07 12.53
C GLU A 229 22.77 1.59 12.56
N VAL A 230 23.95 1.28 11.99
CA VAL A 230 24.51 -0.08 11.91
C VAL A 230 25.21 -0.46 13.22
N GLU A 231 24.93 -1.67 13.73
CA GLU A 231 25.63 -2.21 14.91
C GLU A 231 27.10 -2.53 14.58
N GLY A 232 28.00 -1.62 14.96
CA GLY A 232 29.44 -1.69 14.65
C GLY A 232 30.00 -0.43 13.99
N GLY A 233 29.13 0.45 13.48
CA GLY A 233 29.52 1.62 12.69
C GLY A 233 29.73 1.30 11.21
N ASP A 234 29.90 2.34 10.38
CA ASP A 234 30.20 2.18 8.95
C ASP A 234 31.60 1.57 8.79
N GLN A 235 31.69 0.41 8.13
CA GLN A 235 32.96 -0.28 7.87
C GLN A 235 33.61 0.17 6.54
N SER A 236 32.98 1.08 5.79
CA SER A 236 33.55 1.65 4.58
C SER A 236 34.75 2.56 4.91
N LYS A 237 35.74 2.58 4.02
CA LYS A 237 37.07 3.19 4.27
C LYS A 237 37.09 4.71 4.04
N GLY A 238 35.97 5.39 4.27
CA GLY A 238 35.81 6.84 4.09
C GLY A 238 35.61 7.58 5.40
N GLU A 239 36.03 8.84 5.45
CA GLU A 239 35.65 9.74 6.54
C GLU A 239 34.18 10.15 6.36
N ILE A 240 33.28 9.66 7.21
CA ILE A 240 31.88 10.12 7.25
C ILE A 240 31.86 11.56 7.74
N SER A 241 31.17 12.46 7.03
CA SER A 241 30.95 13.81 7.55
C SER A 241 29.72 13.90 8.44
N ASP A 242 29.72 14.83 9.39
CA ASP A 242 28.52 15.18 10.18
C ASP A 242 27.32 15.54 9.26
N SER A 243 27.58 16.05 8.05
CA SER A 243 26.57 16.38 7.05
C SER A 243 25.92 15.13 6.45
N ASP A 244 26.67 14.04 6.25
CA ASP A 244 26.13 12.76 5.77
C ASP A 244 25.27 12.10 6.84
N LEU A 245 25.75 12.11 8.09
CA LEU A 245 25.04 11.59 9.26
C LEU A 245 23.73 12.37 9.54
N GLN A 246 23.76 13.69 9.42
CA GLN A 246 22.55 14.52 9.49
C GLN A 246 21.59 14.19 8.33
N SER A 247 22.10 13.98 7.11
CA SER A 247 21.27 13.72 5.94
C SER A 247 20.58 12.34 5.99
N ILE A 248 21.26 11.28 6.45
CA ILE A 248 20.63 9.97 6.64
C ILE A 248 19.57 10.04 7.75
N LEU A 249 19.82 10.81 8.81
CA LEU A 249 18.87 11.01 9.91
C LEU A 249 17.61 11.75 9.44
N GLU A 250 17.73 12.75 8.57
CA GLU A 250 16.57 13.45 7.99
C GLU A 250 15.75 12.55 7.05
N ASP A 251 16.39 11.77 6.19
CA ASP A 251 15.73 10.77 5.35
C ASP A 251 14.96 9.74 6.20
N ARG A 252 15.62 9.19 7.22
CA ARG A 252 15.06 8.25 8.21
C ARG A 252 13.84 8.83 8.93
N VAL A 253 13.93 10.10 9.38
CA VAL A 253 12.82 10.81 10.02
C VAL A 253 11.64 10.98 9.05
N SER A 254 11.90 11.26 7.77
CA SER A 254 10.86 11.30 6.73
C SER A 254 10.16 9.95 6.54
N VAL A 255 10.94 8.85 6.50
CA VAL A 255 10.39 7.47 6.42
C VAL A 255 9.53 7.13 7.64
N CYS A 256 10.03 7.32 8.86
CA CYS A 256 9.27 7.08 10.09
C CYS A 256 7.94 7.85 10.10
N ASN A 257 7.94 9.09 9.63
CA ASN A 257 6.75 9.94 9.58
C ASN A 257 5.72 9.43 8.55
N ASN A 258 6.16 9.00 7.36
CA ASN A 258 5.27 8.46 6.33
C ASN A 258 4.77 7.05 6.66
N MET A 259 5.61 6.20 7.28
CA MET A 259 5.19 4.90 7.78
C MET A 259 4.09 5.02 8.85
N ALA A 260 4.20 5.99 9.76
CA ALA A 260 3.13 6.27 10.72
C ALA A 260 1.80 6.66 10.04
N ALA A 261 1.84 7.39 8.91
CA ALA A 261 0.65 7.75 8.16
C ALA A 261 -0.03 6.55 7.47
N ALA A 262 0.74 5.53 7.09
CA ALA A 262 0.22 4.26 6.59
C ALA A 262 -0.31 3.37 7.73
N GLN A 263 0.39 3.32 8.87
CA GLN A 263 -0.03 2.58 10.07
C GLN A 263 -1.35 3.14 10.64
N ILE A 264 -1.57 4.46 10.62
CA ILE A 264 -2.85 5.08 11.04
C ILE A 264 -4.01 4.66 10.12
N LYS A 265 -3.80 4.60 8.80
CA LYS A 265 -4.81 4.08 7.85
C LYS A 265 -5.09 2.57 8.02
N MET A 266 -4.18 1.83 8.67
CA MET A 266 -4.34 0.41 9.02
C MET A 266 -4.82 0.20 10.48
N GLU A 267 -5.25 1.26 11.17
CA GLU A 267 -5.63 1.26 12.59
C GLU A 267 -4.55 0.75 13.56
N MET A 268 -3.29 0.66 13.11
CA MET A 268 -2.12 0.20 13.88
C MET A 268 -1.60 1.32 14.80
N PHE A 269 -2.49 1.94 15.58
CA PHE A 269 -2.22 3.19 16.31
C PHE A 269 -0.99 3.09 17.24
N SER A 270 -0.79 1.97 17.93
CA SER A 270 0.38 1.76 18.80
C SER A 270 1.71 1.74 18.01
N ALA A 271 1.72 1.17 16.80
CA ALA A 271 2.90 1.19 15.93
C ALA A 271 3.17 2.62 15.43
N ALA A 272 2.11 3.33 15.01
CA ALA A 272 2.21 4.73 14.60
C ALA A 272 2.76 5.63 15.73
N LEU A 273 2.29 5.45 16.96
CA LEU A 273 2.79 6.19 18.12
C LEU A 273 4.28 5.94 18.38
N ASN A 274 4.79 4.73 18.15
CA ASN A 274 6.21 4.41 18.25
C ASN A 274 7.04 5.09 17.15
N SER A 275 6.63 4.96 15.88
CA SER A 275 7.32 5.63 14.76
C SER A 275 7.30 7.16 14.88
N LEU A 276 6.21 7.73 15.40
CA LEU A 276 6.10 9.16 15.70
C LEU A 276 6.92 9.57 16.93
N GLN A 277 7.20 8.66 17.87
CA GLN A 277 8.13 8.93 18.97
C GLN A 277 9.57 9.05 18.46
N VAL A 278 9.98 8.26 17.46
CA VAL A 278 11.30 8.41 16.82
C VAL A 278 11.40 9.80 16.18
N VAL A 279 10.44 10.18 15.34
CA VAL A 279 10.38 11.52 14.71
C VAL A 279 10.46 12.65 15.76
N LEU A 280 9.68 12.56 16.84
CA LEU A 280 9.62 13.61 17.87
C LEU A 280 10.79 13.61 18.86
N ARG A 281 11.68 12.60 18.85
CA ARG A 281 12.99 12.66 19.54
C ARG A 281 13.97 13.53 18.74
N CYS A 282 14.01 13.34 17.42
CA CYS A 282 14.93 14.06 16.53
C CYS A 282 14.42 15.48 16.18
N GLN A 283 13.12 15.64 15.99
CA GLN A 283 12.46 16.91 15.62
C GLN A 283 11.25 17.19 16.53
N PRO A 284 11.46 17.71 17.76
CA PRO A 284 10.39 17.92 18.75
C PRO A 284 9.27 18.88 18.32
N ASN A 285 9.54 19.71 17.31
CA ASN A 285 8.63 20.70 16.71
C ASN A 285 7.95 20.21 15.40
N ASN A 286 8.12 18.94 14.99
CA ASN A 286 7.58 18.45 13.72
C ASN A 286 6.03 18.45 13.71
N VAL A 287 5.45 19.44 13.01
CA VAL A 287 4.01 19.68 12.90
C VAL A 287 3.25 18.44 12.41
N LYS A 288 3.75 17.82 11.33
CA LYS A 288 3.14 16.61 10.74
C LYS A 288 3.12 15.45 11.74
N ALA A 289 4.15 15.32 12.57
CA ALA A 289 4.22 14.27 13.58
C ALA A 289 3.26 14.52 14.76
N HIS A 290 3.13 15.76 15.26
CA HIS A 290 2.13 16.07 16.30
C HIS A 290 0.69 15.88 15.79
N TYR A 291 0.40 16.27 14.54
CA TYR A 291 -0.89 16.04 13.90
C TYR A 291 -1.19 14.54 13.73
N ARG A 292 -0.25 13.77 13.16
CA ARG A 292 -0.39 12.31 13.01
C ARG A 292 -0.53 11.61 14.38
N LYS A 293 0.16 12.11 15.42
CA LYS A 293 0.04 11.61 16.80
C LYS A 293 -1.35 11.88 17.39
N ALA A 294 -1.94 13.04 17.10
CA ALA A 294 -3.33 13.30 17.45
C ALA A 294 -4.30 12.33 16.76
N MET A 295 -4.09 12.04 15.48
CA MET A 295 -4.96 11.11 14.73
C MET A 295 -4.86 9.67 15.27
N ALA A 296 -3.68 9.23 15.72
CA ALA A 296 -3.53 7.93 16.39
C ALA A 296 -4.32 7.87 17.72
N TYR A 297 -4.23 8.89 18.58
CA TYR A 297 -5.03 8.94 19.82
C TYR A 297 -6.53 9.11 19.57
N LYS A 298 -6.93 9.83 18.51
CA LYS A 298 -8.32 9.94 18.04
C LYS A 298 -8.90 8.57 17.68
N GLY A 299 -8.12 7.74 16.97
CA GLY A 299 -8.48 6.36 16.66
C GLY A 299 -8.57 5.46 17.89
N GLN A 300 -7.72 5.68 18.89
CA GLN A 300 -7.82 5.04 20.22
C GLN A 300 -8.94 5.61 21.12
N ASN A 301 -9.73 6.58 20.63
CA ASN A 301 -10.73 7.34 21.39
C ASN A 301 -10.20 8.12 22.62
N ASP A 302 -8.89 8.31 22.75
CA ASP A 302 -8.29 9.25 23.72
C ASP A 302 -8.33 10.67 23.14
N LEU A 303 -9.55 11.21 23.06
CA LEU A 303 -9.79 12.58 22.58
C LEU A 303 -9.08 13.65 23.43
N PRO A 304 -8.95 13.52 24.78
CA PRO A 304 -8.16 14.44 25.59
C PRO A 304 -6.68 14.52 25.20
N THR A 305 -6.01 13.39 24.94
CA THR A 305 -4.61 13.41 24.49
C THR A 305 -4.49 13.80 23.01
N ALA A 306 -5.44 13.40 22.16
CA ALA A 306 -5.51 13.85 20.77
C ALA A 306 -5.60 15.39 20.67
N MET A 307 -6.45 16.03 21.48
CA MET A 307 -6.57 17.49 21.53
C MET A 307 -5.27 18.16 21.97
N LYS A 308 -4.56 17.63 22.97
CA LYS A 308 -3.24 18.16 23.39
C LYS A 308 -2.21 18.08 22.25
N CYS A 309 -2.23 17.01 21.46
CA CYS A 309 -1.34 16.89 20.30
C CYS A 309 -1.71 17.85 19.16
N LEU A 310 -3.00 18.11 18.91
CA LEU A 310 -3.42 19.16 17.96
C LEU A 310 -3.04 20.56 18.44
N GLN A 311 -3.15 20.85 19.74
CA GLN A 311 -2.72 22.14 20.30
C GLN A 311 -1.21 22.36 20.08
N LYS A 312 -0.36 21.35 20.31
CA LYS A 312 1.06 21.41 19.95
C LYS A 312 1.31 21.59 18.47
N ALA A 313 0.54 20.93 17.60
CA ALA A 313 0.64 21.16 16.16
C ALA A 313 0.33 22.62 15.80
N LYS A 314 -0.70 23.22 16.44
CA LYS A 314 -1.06 24.65 16.27
C LYS A 314 -0.02 25.61 16.89
N GLU A 315 0.63 25.27 18.00
CA GLU A 315 1.71 26.08 18.59
C GLU A 315 2.85 26.31 17.58
N TYR A 316 3.19 25.29 16.78
CA TYR A 316 4.20 25.37 15.74
C TYR A 316 3.68 25.85 14.37
N ALA A 317 2.38 25.73 14.10
CA ALA A 317 1.74 26.17 12.86
C ALA A 317 0.39 26.89 13.14
N PRO A 318 0.42 28.13 13.64
CA PRO A 318 -0.78 28.80 14.17
C PRO A 318 -1.82 29.19 13.11
N ASN A 319 -1.38 29.35 11.86
CA ASN A 319 -2.19 29.78 10.71
C ASN A 319 -2.62 28.61 9.79
N ASP A 320 -2.34 27.36 10.18
CA ASP A 320 -2.69 26.17 9.41
C ASP A 320 -4.22 25.93 9.43
N PRO A 321 -4.91 25.95 8.28
CA PRO A 321 -6.36 25.83 8.23
C PRO A 321 -6.85 24.43 8.57
N ASP A 322 -6.08 23.38 8.27
CA ASP A 322 -6.47 21.99 8.47
C ASP A 322 -6.29 21.54 9.93
N ILE A 323 -5.24 22.03 10.61
CA ILE A 323 -5.11 21.90 12.06
C ILE A 323 -6.28 22.62 12.75
N GLN A 324 -6.66 23.82 12.31
CA GLN A 324 -7.79 24.55 12.91
C GLN A 324 -9.16 23.89 12.63
N LYS A 325 -9.37 23.36 11.41
CA LYS A 325 -10.52 22.56 10.98
C LYS A 325 -10.66 21.29 11.84
N GLU A 326 -9.57 20.58 12.07
CA GLU A 326 -9.54 19.36 12.88
C GLU A 326 -9.68 19.64 14.40
N ILE A 327 -9.10 20.73 14.94
CA ILE A 327 -9.37 21.18 16.32
C ILE A 327 -10.87 21.49 16.51
N ASN A 328 -11.51 22.13 15.54
CA ASN A 328 -12.94 22.42 15.57
C ASN A 328 -13.79 21.13 15.52
N ALA A 329 -13.38 20.14 14.72
CA ALA A 329 -14.04 18.83 14.66
C ALA A 329 -13.87 18.05 15.98
N MET A 330 -12.65 17.98 16.51
CA MET A 330 -12.32 17.34 17.79
C MET A 330 -13.09 17.95 18.96
N THR A 331 -13.21 19.29 19.00
CA THR A 331 -13.98 20.01 20.03
C THR A 331 -15.46 19.61 20.00
N LYS A 332 -16.07 19.55 18.80
CA LYS A 332 -17.46 19.08 18.62
C LYS A 332 -17.63 17.62 19.05
N LEU A 333 -16.66 16.76 18.75
CA LEU A 333 -16.69 15.34 19.15
C LEU A 333 -16.61 15.17 20.67
N ILE A 334 -15.67 15.84 21.33
CA ILE A 334 -15.54 15.86 22.80
C ILE A 334 -16.82 16.37 23.46
N GLN A 335 -17.44 17.44 22.94
CA GLN A 335 -18.69 17.94 23.50
C GLN A 335 -19.87 16.98 23.28
N LYS A 336 -19.94 16.31 22.13
CA LYS A 336 -20.94 15.26 21.87
C LYS A 336 -20.79 14.10 22.85
N GLN A 337 -19.57 13.64 23.09
CA GLN A 337 -19.26 12.60 24.08
C GLN A 337 -19.73 13.02 25.48
N LYS A 338 -19.27 14.17 25.99
CA LYS A 338 -19.67 14.71 27.32
C LYS A 338 -21.18 14.85 27.48
N ASN A 339 -21.88 15.30 26.43
CA ASN A 339 -23.34 15.39 26.44
C ASN A 339 -24.00 14.01 26.56
N SER A 340 -23.48 13.01 25.84
CA SER A 340 -23.98 11.63 25.89
C SER A 340 -23.68 10.94 27.22
N GLU A 341 -22.50 11.16 27.80
CA GLU A 341 -22.13 10.69 29.14
C GLU A 341 -23.04 11.29 30.22
N LYS A 342 -23.35 12.59 30.12
CA LYS A 342 -24.26 13.28 31.05
C LYS A 342 -25.68 12.72 31.00
N GLU A 343 -26.25 12.50 29.80
CA GLU A 343 -27.58 11.90 29.69
C GLU A 343 -27.59 10.41 30.05
N LEU A 344 -26.50 9.67 29.84
CA LEU A 344 -26.36 8.29 30.32
C LEU A 344 -26.31 8.24 31.86
N ALA A 345 -25.48 9.07 32.49
CA ALA A 345 -25.38 9.16 33.94
C ALA A 345 -26.71 9.57 34.59
N LYS A 346 -27.42 10.53 33.99
CA LYS A 346 -28.78 10.92 34.40
C LYS A 346 -29.76 9.74 34.29
N ARG A 347 -29.75 8.96 33.20
CA ARG A 347 -30.59 7.75 33.08
C ARG A 347 -30.24 6.69 34.12
N MET A 348 -28.95 6.48 34.41
CA MET A 348 -28.52 5.55 35.45
C MET A 348 -28.96 6.00 36.85
N PHE A 349 -28.80 7.29 37.18
CA PHE A 349 -29.12 7.84 38.50
C PHE A 349 -30.64 7.97 38.74
N ASN A 350 -31.41 8.38 37.73
CA ASN A 350 -32.87 8.38 37.82
C ASN A 350 -33.47 6.95 37.76
N GLY A 351 -32.73 5.97 37.26
CA GLY A 351 -33.15 4.56 37.18
C GLY A 351 -33.00 3.76 38.48
N THR A 352 -32.34 4.29 39.51
CA THR A 352 -32.21 3.63 40.82
C THR A 352 -33.26 4.07 41.84
N ALA A 353 -34.12 5.04 41.49
CA ALA A 353 -35.34 5.32 42.25
C ALA A 353 -36.28 4.10 42.15
N LYS A 354 -36.50 3.40 43.27
CA LYS A 354 -37.51 2.34 43.34
C LYS A 354 -38.89 2.93 42.96
N PRO A 355 -39.72 2.19 42.22
CA PRO A 355 -41.14 2.53 42.16
C PRO A 355 -41.72 2.38 43.56
N GLU A 356 -42.38 3.42 44.05
CA GLU A 356 -43.21 3.31 45.25
C GLU A 356 -44.35 2.32 45.00
N SER A 357 -44.72 1.56 46.02
CA SER A 357 -45.76 0.56 45.90
C SER A 357 -47.12 1.23 45.76
N ASN A 358 -47.75 1.11 44.58
CA ASN A 358 -49.18 1.38 44.45
C ASN A 358 -49.88 0.19 43.77
N ASN A 359 -50.78 -0.43 44.54
CA ASN A 359 -51.31 -1.75 44.25
C ASN A 359 -52.57 -1.63 43.40
N LYS A 360 -52.51 -1.94 42.09
CA LYS A 360 -53.69 -2.23 41.26
C LYS A 360 -53.36 -3.31 40.23
N SER A 361 -54.21 -4.31 40.15
CA SER A 361 -53.88 -5.62 39.59
C SER A 361 -54.47 -5.85 38.20
N SER A 362 -53.63 -6.35 37.28
CA SER A 362 -54.03 -7.18 36.14
C SER A 362 -52.86 -8.10 35.73
N LYS A 363 -53.08 -9.11 34.88
CA LYS A 363 -52.19 -10.29 34.74
C LYS A 363 -51.56 -10.44 33.35
N LYS A 364 -50.25 -10.78 33.33
CA LYS A 364 -49.54 -11.65 32.35
C LYS A 364 -49.40 -11.12 30.89
N SER A 365 -48.38 -11.50 30.10
CA SER A 365 -47.17 -12.32 30.35
C SER A 365 -46.10 -12.19 29.25
N SER A 366 -44.84 -12.51 29.60
CA SER A 366 -43.71 -12.91 28.73
C SER A 366 -43.03 -11.83 27.86
N GLY A 367 -41.69 -11.76 27.74
CA GLY A 367 -40.67 -12.51 28.48
C GLY A 367 -39.21 -12.22 28.07
N GLY A 368 -38.32 -12.04 29.08
CA GLY A 368 -36.88 -12.32 29.03
C GLY A 368 -35.92 -11.42 28.21
N LYS A 369 -35.23 -10.46 28.86
CA LYS A 369 -33.90 -9.92 28.48
C LYS A 369 -33.27 -8.90 29.48
N PHE A 370 -33.26 -9.19 30.79
CA PHE A 370 -32.91 -8.17 31.81
C PHE A 370 -31.87 -8.54 32.91
N ILE A 371 -31.10 -9.63 32.75
CA ILE A 371 -30.03 -10.00 33.71
C ILE A 371 -28.67 -10.07 33.01
N VAL A 372 -28.00 -8.92 32.90
CA VAL A 372 -26.58 -8.80 32.50
C VAL A 372 -25.89 -7.67 33.27
N TRP A 373 -26.54 -6.51 33.45
CA TRP A 373 -25.93 -5.30 34.02
C TRP A 373 -25.54 -5.39 35.51
N ALA A 374 -26.11 -6.32 36.27
CA ALA A 374 -25.83 -6.46 37.71
C ALA A 374 -24.42 -7.01 38.01
N THR A 375 -23.79 -7.76 37.09
CA THR A 375 -22.49 -8.41 37.33
C THR A 375 -21.30 -7.51 37.03
N LEU A 376 -21.38 -6.64 36.03
CA LEU A 376 -20.28 -5.74 35.65
C LEU A 376 -19.93 -4.72 36.75
N GLY A 377 -20.96 -4.17 37.42
CA GLY A 377 -20.77 -3.20 38.50
C GLY A 377 -20.02 -3.77 39.71
N ALA A 378 -20.28 -5.04 40.05
CA ALA A 378 -19.59 -5.73 41.13
C ALA A 378 -18.11 -5.99 40.79
N ALA A 379 -17.80 -6.37 39.55
CA ALA A 379 -16.43 -6.65 39.12
C ALA A 379 -15.50 -5.43 39.22
N LEU A 380 -15.96 -4.24 38.80
CA LEU A 380 -15.19 -3.00 38.88
C LEU A 380 -14.91 -2.56 40.32
N ALA A 381 -15.88 -2.72 41.22
CA ALA A 381 -15.73 -2.34 42.63
C ALA A 381 -14.68 -3.21 43.35
N VAL A 382 -14.69 -4.53 43.11
CA VAL A 382 -13.72 -5.47 43.71
C VAL A 382 -12.31 -5.24 43.16
N GLY A 383 -12.18 -5.00 41.85
CA GLY A 383 -10.88 -4.73 41.22
C GLY A 383 -10.18 -3.49 41.78
N ALA A 384 -10.90 -2.38 41.96
CA ALA A 384 -10.34 -1.15 42.52
C ALA A 384 -9.85 -1.32 43.97
N ALA A 385 -10.62 -2.03 44.81
CA ALA A 385 -10.24 -2.31 46.19
C ALA A 385 -9.00 -3.20 46.28
N GLY A 386 -8.90 -4.24 45.44
CA GLY A 386 -7.75 -5.15 45.41
C GLY A 386 -6.43 -4.45 45.04
N VAL A 387 -6.44 -3.60 44.01
CA VAL A 387 -5.25 -2.85 43.58
C VAL A 387 -4.80 -1.83 44.65
N PHE A 388 -5.75 -1.19 45.35
CA PHE A 388 -5.43 -0.26 46.43
C PHE A 388 -4.84 -0.98 47.67
N ALA A 389 -5.40 -2.14 48.04
CA ALA A 389 -4.87 -2.95 49.13
C ALA A 389 -3.46 -3.50 48.85
N TYR A 390 -3.19 -3.90 47.60
CA TYR A 390 -1.86 -4.39 47.18
C TYR A 390 -0.79 -3.29 47.25
N ARG A 391 -1.13 -2.05 46.88
CA ARG A 391 -0.21 -0.89 46.94
C ARG A 391 0.10 -0.37 48.34
N LEU A 392 -0.53 -0.90 49.39
CA LEU A 392 -0.28 -0.55 50.78
C LEU A 392 0.45 -1.66 51.57
N LYS A 393 1.01 -2.67 50.89
CA LYS A 393 1.64 -3.81 51.56
C LYS A 393 2.84 -4.44 50.82
N ILE A 394 3.77 -3.60 50.39
CA ILE A 394 5.23 -3.84 50.26
C ILE A 394 5.92 -2.54 50.67
#